data_AF-A0A351G5V3-F1
#
_entry.id   AF-A0A351G5V3-F1
#
_cell.length_a   1.000
_cell.length_b   1.000
_cell.length_c   1.000
_cell.angle_alpha   90.00
_cell.angle_beta   90.00
_cell.angle_gamma   90.00
#
_symmetry.space_group_name_H-M   'P 1'
#
loop_
_entity.id
_entity.type
_entity.pdbx_description
1 polymer ?
#
loop_
_entity_poly.entity_id
_entity_poly.type
_entity_poly.pdbx_seq_one_letter_code
_entity_poly.pdbx_strand_id
1 'polypeptide(L)'
;MKNDNFDLETRSARYSSVRTVLLRVLVANLAVTLLKIIVGIITGALAVVADGFHSLVDSSSNLIGLAAISLARRPADDAHPYGYQRYETLGALSIGVLMLVAAWEIARAIVERYLSGGEPEITLLTTILVMVTFPVNLVVVILERRAGKKLSSEILLADARHTQTDLYVTGSVLLSLVGIWLGWTWLDLIVAAVVVILIIRAAIEILRDASLWLTDRMAVNIEQVTEVAYSVPGVLFVHNIRSRGTPDAAFVDLHVKVSPSMSTSRAHAIASEVERRLIAEIDAVREVLVHIEPAKKERLSIWERMSEDIRRLAEGLGLGMHDLHIHTSEAEGYVVEIHLEFDDQVLLRDAHQVAENFEMEVQRHWPEIEEVITHLEPLPQKVLSLENAATSHLEEKIYQVIARIVERDQVKSLHLYQTADHLHANLVLVFNHDMRLNQAHDVAEKVELVLRSQFLDLEHVMVHVEPQI
;
A
#
# COMPACT_ATOMS: atom_id res chain seq x y z
N MET A 1 7.39 13.80 3.33
CA MET A 1 7.60 15.25 3.53
C MET A 1 7.63 16.11 2.26
N LYS A 2 8.47 15.86 1.24
CA LYS A 2 8.46 16.71 0.01
C LYS A 2 7.27 16.42 -0.93
N ASN A 3 6.77 15.18 -0.99
CA ASN A 3 5.57 14.83 -1.76
C ASN A 3 4.27 15.36 -1.13
N ASP A 4 4.18 15.40 0.20
CA ASP A 4 2.92 15.74 0.90
C ASP A 4 2.45 17.18 0.59
N ASN A 5 3.38 18.13 0.48
CA ASN A 5 3.04 19.51 0.13
C ASN A 5 2.60 19.67 -1.33
N PHE A 6 3.24 18.95 -2.27
CA PHE A 6 2.89 19.00 -3.69
C PHE A 6 1.49 18.43 -3.95
N ASP A 7 1.13 17.36 -3.24
CA ASP A 7 -0.17 16.73 -3.40
C ASP A 7 -1.30 17.51 -2.74
N LEU A 8 -1.05 18.20 -1.63
CA LEU A 8 -2.02 19.11 -1.02
C LEU A 8 -2.34 20.30 -1.95
N GLU A 9 -1.34 20.86 -2.63
CA GLU A 9 -1.53 21.93 -3.62
C GLU A 9 -2.34 21.44 -4.82
N THR A 10 -2.01 20.28 -5.38
CA THR A 10 -2.69 19.69 -6.53
C THR A 10 -4.15 19.35 -6.21
N ARG A 11 -4.42 18.80 -5.02
CA ARG A 11 -5.79 18.51 -4.55
C ARG A 11 -6.59 19.77 -4.27
N SER A 12 -5.98 20.77 -3.64
CA SER A 12 -6.62 22.07 -3.43
C SER A 12 -7.00 22.72 -4.77
N ALA A 13 -6.14 22.63 -5.78
CA ALA A 13 -6.40 23.10 -7.13
C ALA A 13 -7.55 22.33 -7.82
N ARG A 14 -7.60 20.99 -7.65
CA ARG A 14 -8.72 20.15 -8.13
C ARG A 14 -10.04 20.59 -7.52
N TYR A 15 -10.14 20.64 -6.20
CA TYR A 15 -11.36 21.04 -5.50
C TYR A 15 -11.78 22.48 -5.81
N SER A 16 -10.82 23.40 -5.98
CA SER A 16 -11.10 24.78 -6.42
C SER A 16 -11.70 24.81 -7.83
N SER A 17 -11.18 23.98 -8.74
CA SER A 17 -11.69 23.84 -10.10
C SER A 17 -13.12 23.27 -10.11
N VAL A 18 -13.36 22.21 -9.34
CA VAL A 18 -14.70 21.62 -9.15
C VAL A 18 -15.68 22.66 -8.61
N ARG A 19 -15.31 23.36 -7.55
CA ARG A 19 -16.13 24.43 -6.95
C ARG A 19 -16.44 25.54 -7.95
N THR A 20 -15.47 25.92 -8.79
CA THR A 20 -15.67 26.95 -9.82
C THR A 20 -16.67 26.51 -10.87
N VAL A 21 -16.63 25.24 -11.29
CA VAL A 21 -17.62 24.67 -12.22
C VAL A 21 -19.01 24.68 -11.58
N LEU A 22 -19.15 24.14 -10.37
CA LEU A 22 -20.42 24.12 -9.64
C LEU A 22 -21.00 25.54 -9.42
N LEU A 23 -20.16 26.53 -9.12
CA LEU A 23 -20.61 27.92 -9.00
C LEU A 23 -21.14 28.49 -10.31
N ARG A 24 -20.46 28.20 -11.44
CA ARG A 24 -20.91 28.64 -12.76
C ARG A 24 -22.25 28.01 -13.14
N VAL A 25 -22.41 26.73 -12.83
CA VAL A 25 -23.65 25.98 -13.08
C VAL A 25 -24.78 26.53 -12.20
N LEU A 26 -24.53 26.70 -10.89
CA LEU A 26 -25.51 27.29 -9.98
C LEU A 26 -25.99 28.66 -10.48
N VAL A 27 -25.07 29.54 -10.91
CA VAL A 27 -25.45 30.86 -11.45
C VAL A 27 -26.30 30.72 -12.72
N ALA A 28 -25.97 29.78 -13.61
CA ALA A 28 -26.75 29.53 -14.82
C ALA A 28 -28.16 29.01 -14.47
N ASN A 29 -28.27 28.03 -13.57
CA ASN A 29 -29.54 27.44 -13.13
C ASN A 29 -30.41 28.46 -12.40
N LEU A 30 -29.83 29.30 -11.53
CA LEU A 30 -30.55 30.39 -10.87
C LEU A 30 -31.00 31.46 -11.85
N ALA A 31 -30.20 31.80 -12.87
CA ALA A 31 -30.58 32.75 -13.90
C ALA A 31 -31.78 32.23 -14.73
N VAL A 32 -31.76 30.96 -15.12
CA VAL A 32 -32.89 30.31 -15.81
C VAL A 32 -34.12 30.28 -14.90
N THR A 33 -33.96 29.86 -13.65
CA THR A 33 -35.04 29.81 -12.65
C THR A 33 -35.70 31.18 -12.47
N LEU A 34 -34.91 32.23 -12.30
CA LEU A 34 -35.41 33.59 -12.14
C LEU A 34 -36.14 34.07 -13.39
N LEU A 35 -35.60 33.76 -14.59
CA LEU A 35 -36.26 34.07 -15.86
C LEU A 35 -37.63 33.38 -15.96
N LYS A 36 -37.72 32.09 -15.64
CA LYS A 36 -38.99 31.33 -15.62
C LYS A 36 -40.00 32.00 -14.70
N ILE A 37 -39.61 32.29 -13.45
CA ILE A 37 -40.50 32.90 -12.45
C ILE A 37 -40.99 34.28 -12.89
N ILE A 38 -40.08 35.17 -13.34
CA ILE A 38 -40.44 36.51 -13.78
C ILE A 38 -41.39 36.46 -14.97
N VAL A 39 -41.06 35.66 -16.00
CA VAL A 39 -41.91 35.51 -17.18
C VAL A 39 -43.27 34.96 -16.77
N GLY A 40 -43.31 33.90 -15.95
CA GLY A 40 -44.55 33.31 -15.46
C GLY A 40 -45.45 34.30 -14.70
N ILE A 41 -44.87 35.16 -13.86
CA ILE A 41 -45.61 36.20 -13.13
C ILE A 41 -46.16 37.26 -14.11
N ILE A 42 -45.30 37.79 -14.99
CA ILE A 42 -45.70 38.85 -15.94
C ILE A 42 -46.83 38.36 -16.86
N THR A 43 -46.78 37.10 -17.29
CA THR A 43 -47.77 36.54 -18.21
C THR A 43 -48.94 35.86 -17.51
N GLY A 44 -48.96 35.81 -16.18
CA GLY A 44 -49.97 35.11 -15.39
C GLY A 44 -49.98 33.59 -15.57
N ALA A 45 -48.90 33.00 -16.11
CA ALA A 45 -48.82 31.58 -16.41
C ALA A 45 -48.39 30.80 -15.16
N LEU A 46 -49.37 30.35 -14.37
CA LEU A 46 -49.14 29.58 -13.13
C LEU A 46 -48.29 28.33 -13.35
N ALA A 47 -48.47 27.63 -14.48
CA ALA A 47 -47.66 26.46 -14.84
C ALA A 47 -46.16 26.78 -14.99
N VAL A 48 -45.83 27.98 -15.49
CA VAL A 48 -44.44 28.43 -15.65
C VAL A 48 -43.84 28.87 -14.33
N VAL A 49 -44.63 29.49 -13.46
CA VAL A 49 -44.19 29.83 -12.10
C VAL A 49 -43.89 28.55 -11.31
N ALA A 50 -44.76 27.54 -11.41
CA ALA A 50 -44.57 26.24 -10.77
C ALA A 50 -43.30 25.53 -11.26
N ASP A 51 -43.06 25.51 -12.57
CA ASP A 51 -41.81 24.98 -13.17
C ASP A 51 -40.57 25.76 -12.70
N GLY A 52 -40.68 27.08 -12.53
CA GLY A 52 -39.64 27.91 -11.92
C GLY A 52 -39.32 27.52 -10.48
N PHE A 53 -40.34 27.29 -9.64
CA PHE A 53 -40.12 26.79 -8.28
C PHE A 53 -39.52 25.38 -8.25
N HIS A 54 -39.89 24.51 -9.19
CA HIS A 54 -39.26 23.20 -9.34
C HIS A 54 -37.77 23.34 -9.64
N SER A 55 -37.39 24.16 -10.62
CA SER A 55 -35.97 24.44 -10.94
C SER A 55 -35.19 25.10 -9.78
N LEU A 56 -35.88 25.82 -8.88
CA LEU A 56 -35.28 26.34 -7.65
C LEU A 56 -34.96 25.21 -6.66
N VAL A 57 -35.85 24.23 -6.51
CA VAL A 57 -35.60 23.03 -5.71
C VAL A 57 -34.48 22.21 -6.33
N ASP A 58 -34.42 22.07 -7.65
CA ASP A 58 -33.33 21.37 -8.34
C ASP A 58 -31.97 22.05 -8.09
N SER A 59 -31.94 23.39 -8.02
CA SER A 59 -30.74 24.16 -7.66
C SER A 59 -30.21 23.83 -6.24
N SER A 60 -31.00 23.18 -5.38
CA SER A 60 -30.53 22.68 -4.08
C SER A 60 -29.47 21.59 -4.23
N SER A 61 -29.52 20.79 -5.30
CA SER A 61 -28.49 19.80 -5.63
C SER A 61 -27.13 20.47 -5.84
N ASN A 62 -27.08 21.62 -6.54
CA ASN A 62 -25.85 22.37 -6.73
C ASN A 62 -25.33 22.95 -5.39
N LEU A 63 -26.23 23.39 -4.48
CA LEU A 63 -25.84 23.87 -3.15
C LEU A 63 -25.26 22.76 -2.29
N ILE A 64 -25.88 21.58 -2.30
CA ILE A 64 -25.34 20.37 -1.66
C ILE A 64 -23.98 20.04 -2.26
N GLY A 65 -23.84 20.14 -3.58
CA GLY A 65 -22.59 20.02 -4.32
C GLY A 65 -21.47 20.90 -3.76
N LEU A 66 -21.76 22.21 -3.65
CA LEU A 66 -20.82 23.20 -3.14
C LEU A 66 -20.46 22.97 -1.66
N ALA A 67 -21.44 22.61 -0.83
CA ALA A 67 -21.21 22.31 0.58
C ALA A 67 -20.33 21.06 0.76
N ALA A 68 -20.63 19.98 0.05
CA ALA A 68 -19.88 18.74 0.04
C ALA A 68 -18.42 18.96 -0.38
N ILE A 69 -18.19 19.70 -1.47
CA ILE A 69 -16.83 20.03 -1.94
C ILE A 69 -16.09 20.95 -0.99
N SER A 70 -16.80 21.91 -0.38
CA SER A 70 -16.19 22.78 0.64
C SER A 70 -15.72 21.99 1.86
N LEU A 71 -16.43 20.91 2.21
CA LEU A 71 -16.04 20.03 3.31
C LEU A 71 -14.94 19.05 2.88
N ALA A 72 -15.06 18.46 1.69
CA ALA A 72 -14.10 17.51 1.14
C ALA A 72 -12.71 18.10 0.89
N ARG A 73 -12.61 19.41 0.63
CA ARG A 73 -11.34 20.12 0.47
C ARG A 73 -10.54 20.27 1.78
N ARG A 74 -11.15 20.01 2.95
CA ARG A 74 -10.43 20.14 4.22
C ARG A 74 -9.28 19.13 4.29
N PRO A 75 -8.08 19.55 4.72
CA PRO A 75 -6.96 18.63 4.90
C PRO A 75 -7.26 17.63 6.02
N ALA A 76 -6.46 16.57 6.11
CA ALA A 76 -6.52 15.64 7.23
C ALA A 76 -6.26 16.34 8.57
N ASP A 77 -6.97 15.91 9.60
CA ASP A 77 -6.81 16.34 10.99
C ASP A 77 -6.86 15.13 11.91
N ASP A 78 -6.66 15.34 13.22
CA ASP A 78 -6.62 14.23 14.20
C ASP A 78 -7.94 13.46 14.27
N ALA A 79 -9.08 14.11 13.95
CA ALA A 79 -10.39 13.46 13.90
C ALA A 79 -10.60 12.64 12.61
N HIS A 80 -9.98 13.07 11.50
CA HIS A 80 -10.05 12.44 10.19
C HIS A 80 -8.64 12.29 9.57
N PRO A 81 -7.85 11.29 10.00
CA PRO A 81 -6.47 11.10 9.52
C PRO A 81 -6.34 10.86 8.01
N TYR A 82 -7.37 10.30 7.38
CA TYR A 82 -7.43 10.10 5.92
C TYR A 82 -8.04 11.30 5.16
N GLY A 83 -8.44 12.35 5.88
CA GLY A 83 -9.08 13.55 5.37
C GLY A 83 -10.59 13.41 5.09
N TYR A 84 -11.16 14.48 4.54
CA TYR A 84 -12.60 14.67 4.40
C TYR A 84 -13.16 14.24 3.03
N GLN A 85 -12.41 13.47 2.24
CA GLN A 85 -12.72 13.19 0.82
C GLN A 85 -14.08 12.52 0.62
N ARG A 86 -14.48 11.62 1.53
CA ARG A 86 -15.75 10.89 1.48
C ARG A 86 -16.98 11.81 1.50
N TYR A 87 -16.84 13.08 1.91
CA TYR A 87 -17.94 14.05 1.83
C TYR A 87 -18.32 14.39 0.39
N GLU A 88 -17.41 14.26 -0.59
CA GLU A 88 -17.76 14.37 -2.00
C GLU A 88 -18.70 13.23 -2.43
N THR A 89 -18.36 11.98 -2.07
CA THR A 89 -19.19 10.80 -2.30
C THR A 89 -20.54 10.89 -1.58
N LEU A 90 -20.58 11.41 -0.34
CA LEU A 90 -21.84 11.66 0.37
C LEU A 90 -22.70 12.73 -0.31
N GLY A 91 -22.07 13.75 -0.90
CA GLY A 91 -22.77 14.74 -1.72
C GLY A 91 -23.37 14.11 -2.97
N ALA A 92 -22.61 13.28 -3.70
CA ALA A 92 -23.11 12.54 -4.86
C ALA A 92 -24.26 11.59 -4.49
N LEU A 93 -24.15 10.88 -3.36
CA LEU A 93 -25.21 10.03 -2.82
C LEU A 93 -26.48 10.83 -2.53
N SER A 94 -26.33 12.03 -1.93
CA SER A 94 -27.44 12.93 -1.61
C SER A 94 -28.18 13.38 -2.87
N ILE A 95 -27.46 13.72 -3.96
CA ILE A 95 -28.06 14.03 -5.27
C ILE A 95 -28.83 12.81 -5.81
N GLY A 96 -28.27 11.61 -5.72
CA GLY A 96 -28.96 10.39 -6.12
C GLY A 96 -30.28 10.15 -5.35
N VAL A 97 -30.31 10.44 -4.04
CA VAL A 97 -31.54 10.38 -3.23
C VAL A 97 -32.56 11.43 -3.67
N LEU A 98 -32.14 12.68 -3.88
CA LEU A 98 -33.02 13.74 -4.36
C LEU A 98 -33.63 13.41 -5.73
N MET A 99 -32.86 12.80 -6.63
CA MET A 99 -33.37 12.33 -7.92
C MET A 99 -34.45 11.25 -7.77
N LEU A 100 -34.35 10.35 -6.79
CA LEU A 100 -35.41 9.37 -6.51
C LEU A 100 -36.68 10.06 -5.97
N VAL A 101 -36.52 11.07 -5.13
CA VAL A 101 -37.65 11.87 -4.63
C VAL A 101 -38.35 12.61 -5.79
N ALA A 102 -37.57 13.25 -6.67
CA ALA A 102 -38.11 13.91 -7.87
C ALA A 102 -38.81 12.91 -8.80
N ALA A 103 -38.21 11.73 -9.05
CA ALA A 103 -38.84 10.69 -9.85
C ALA A 103 -40.16 10.20 -9.25
N TRP A 104 -40.24 10.09 -7.92
CA TRP A 104 -41.47 9.74 -7.21
C TRP A 104 -42.55 10.82 -7.37
N GLU A 105 -42.20 12.10 -7.25
CA GLU A 105 -43.13 13.21 -7.48
C GLU A 105 -43.68 13.21 -8.91
N ILE A 106 -42.82 13.02 -9.92
CA ILE A 106 -43.25 12.93 -11.32
C ILE A 106 -44.14 11.71 -11.54
N ALA A 107 -43.78 10.54 -10.98
CA ALA A 107 -44.60 9.33 -11.08
C ALA A 107 -46.00 9.54 -10.48
N ARG A 108 -46.07 10.20 -9.33
CA ARG A 108 -47.34 10.57 -8.68
C ARG A 108 -48.16 11.52 -9.56
N ALA A 109 -47.53 12.55 -10.13
CA ALA A 109 -48.19 13.49 -11.03
C ALA A 109 -48.77 12.81 -12.29
N ILE A 110 -48.05 11.82 -12.84
CA ILE A 110 -48.54 10.99 -13.97
C ILE A 110 -49.82 10.24 -13.58
N VAL A 111 -49.86 9.61 -12.39
CA VAL A 111 -51.03 8.86 -11.90
C VAL A 111 -52.21 9.79 -11.64
N GLU A 112 -51.99 10.92 -10.97
CA GLU A 112 -53.02 11.92 -10.71
C GLU A 112 -53.61 12.47 -12.02
N ARG A 113 -52.77 12.72 -13.02
CA ARG A 113 -53.23 13.16 -14.36
C ARG A 113 -54.03 12.09 -15.08
N TYR A 114 -53.61 10.83 -15.01
CA TYR A 114 -54.34 9.71 -15.60
C TYR A 114 -55.74 9.54 -14.97
N LEU A 115 -55.86 9.70 -13.64
CA LEU A 115 -57.13 9.57 -12.92
C LEU A 115 -58.05 10.78 -13.09
N SER A 116 -57.50 11.98 -13.20
CA SER A 116 -58.28 13.23 -13.34
C SER A 116 -58.71 13.52 -14.78
N GLY A 117 -58.10 12.87 -15.78
CA GLY A 117 -58.43 13.08 -17.19
C GLY A 117 -58.06 14.48 -17.72
N GLY A 118 -57.20 15.21 -17.01
CA GLY A 118 -56.78 16.56 -17.42
C GLY A 118 -55.89 16.54 -18.66
N GLU A 119 -56.20 17.37 -19.65
CA GLU A 119 -55.33 17.61 -20.80
C GLU A 119 -54.17 18.54 -20.40
N PRO A 120 -52.95 18.36 -20.96
CA PRO A 120 -51.84 19.27 -20.70
C PRO A 120 -52.15 20.68 -21.23
N GLU A 121 -52.19 21.68 -20.35
CA GLU A 121 -52.28 23.08 -20.76
C GLU A 121 -50.95 23.54 -21.36
N ILE A 122 -50.83 23.35 -22.68
CA ILE A 122 -49.71 23.83 -23.46
C ILE A 122 -50.04 25.24 -23.94
N THR A 123 -49.27 26.22 -23.48
CA THR A 123 -49.35 27.60 -23.96
C THR A 123 -48.17 27.87 -24.89
N LEU A 124 -48.34 28.76 -25.88
CA LEU A 124 -47.22 29.21 -26.73
C LEU A 124 -45.98 29.63 -25.91
N LEU A 125 -46.22 30.24 -24.74
CA LEU A 125 -45.21 30.66 -23.82
C LEU A 125 -44.44 29.49 -23.18
N THR A 126 -45.10 28.42 -22.74
CA THR A 126 -44.42 27.24 -22.18
C THR A 126 -43.56 26.57 -23.25
N THR A 127 -44.04 26.51 -24.50
CA THR A 127 -43.27 26.00 -25.64
C THR A 127 -42.01 26.82 -25.91
N ILE A 128 -42.11 28.16 -25.95
CA ILE A 128 -40.95 29.05 -26.16
C ILE A 128 -39.94 28.87 -25.02
N LEU A 129 -40.42 28.80 -23.79
CA LEU A 129 -39.57 28.66 -22.61
C LEU A 129 -38.76 27.36 -22.66
N VAL A 130 -39.44 26.23 -22.92
CA VAL A 130 -38.82 24.90 -23.07
C VAL A 130 -37.79 24.91 -24.22
N MET A 131 -38.10 25.56 -25.35
CA MET A 131 -37.17 25.70 -26.48
C MET A 131 -35.93 26.53 -26.14
N VAL A 132 -36.03 27.50 -25.22
CA VAL A 132 -34.90 28.32 -24.77
C VAL A 132 -34.09 27.62 -23.68
N THR A 133 -34.73 26.91 -22.75
CA THR A 133 -34.05 26.25 -21.64
C THR A 133 -33.35 24.96 -22.07
N PHE A 134 -33.87 24.25 -23.08
CA PHE A 134 -33.29 22.99 -23.55
C PHE A 134 -31.82 23.15 -24.03
N PRO A 135 -31.45 24.12 -24.90
CA PRO A 135 -30.06 24.36 -25.27
C PRO A 135 -29.16 24.75 -24.09
N VAL A 136 -29.68 25.51 -23.13
CA VAL A 136 -28.92 25.93 -21.94
C VAL A 136 -28.55 24.70 -21.10
N ASN A 137 -29.53 23.87 -20.77
CA ASN A 137 -29.29 22.63 -20.00
C ASN A 137 -28.38 21.66 -20.77
N LEU A 138 -28.51 21.58 -22.09
CA LEU A 138 -27.62 20.77 -22.92
C LEU A 138 -26.15 21.25 -22.82
N VAL A 139 -25.91 22.56 -22.89
CA VAL A 139 -24.57 23.12 -22.72
C VAL A 139 -24.02 22.84 -21.32
N VAL A 140 -24.84 23.03 -20.28
CA VAL A 140 -24.48 22.73 -18.89
C VAL A 140 -24.05 21.27 -18.74
N VAL A 141 -24.87 20.31 -19.19
CA VAL A 141 -24.56 18.87 -19.13
C VAL A 141 -23.24 18.54 -19.83
N ILE A 142 -22.97 19.14 -21.00
CA ILE A 142 -21.72 18.91 -21.73
C ILE A 142 -20.51 19.43 -20.94
N LEU A 143 -20.62 20.64 -20.39
CA LEU A 143 -19.53 21.25 -19.61
C LEU A 143 -19.26 20.47 -18.32
N GLU A 144 -20.31 20.10 -17.59
CA GLU A 144 -20.19 19.34 -16.34
C GLU A 144 -19.66 17.94 -16.56
N ARG A 145 -20.18 17.19 -17.55
CA ARG A 145 -19.66 15.85 -17.85
C ARG A 145 -18.18 15.89 -18.23
N ARG A 146 -17.77 16.89 -19.02
CA ARG A 146 -16.36 17.06 -19.39
C ARG A 146 -15.51 17.40 -18.17
N ALA A 147 -15.96 18.32 -17.33
CA ALA A 147 -15.27 18.69 -16.11
C ALA A 147 -15.20 17.53 -15.10
N GLY A 148 -16.30 16.84 -14.87
CA GLY A 148 -16.39 15.69 -13.97
C GLY A 148 -15.49 14.54 -14.38
N LYS A 149 -15.41 14.23 -15.68
CA LYS A 149 -14.45 13.24 -16.19
C LYS A 149 -13.00 13.71 -16.08
N LYS A 150 -12.72 14.98 -16.42
CA LYS A 150 -11.35 15.53 -16.37
C LYS A 150 -10.81 15.64 -14.95
N LEU A 151 -11.68 15.95 -13.99
CA LEU A 151 -11.33 16.16 -12.59
C LEU A 151 -11.59 14.94 -11.71
N SER A 152 -12.01 13.81 -12.29
CA SER A 152 -12.44 12.60 -11.57
C SER A 152 -13.40 12.88 -10.40
N SER A 153 -14.34 13.81 -10.62
CA SER A 153 -15.23 14.31 -9.57
C SER A 153 -16.58 13.60 -9.61
N GLU A 154 -16.85 12.81 -8.58
CA GLU A 154 -18.10 12.08 -8.42
C GLU A 154 -19.30 13.01 -8.36
N ILE A 155 -19.15 14.15 -7.67
CA ILE A 155 -20.25 15.09 -7.48
C ILE A 155 -20.61 15.80 -8.78
N LEU A 156 -19.63 16.19 -9.60
CA LEU A 156 -19.89 16.77 -10.93
C LEU A 156 -20.54 15.75 -11.86
N LEU A 157 -20.15 14.48 -11.78
CA LEU A 157 -20.78 13.42 -12.57
C LEU A 157 -22.21 13.14 -12.13
N ALA A 158 -22.48 13.20 -10.82
CA ALA A 158 -23.84 13.09 -10.28
C ALA A 158 -24.71 14.28 -10.69
N ASP A 159 -24.21 15.50 -10.53
CA ASP A 159 -24.89 16.75 -10.93
C ASP A 159 -25.19 16.75 -12.44
N ALA A 160 -24.22 16.36 -13.27
CA ALA A 160 -24.43 16.28 -14.71
C ALA A 160 -25.46 15.21 -15.13
N ARG A 161 -25.57 14.10 -14.37
CA ARG A 161 -26.61 13.08 -14.61
C ARG A 161 -27.98 13.61 -14.15
N HIS A 162 -28.05 14.39 -13.08
CA HIS A 162 -29.26 15.09 -12.65
C HIS A 162 -29.71 16.12 -13.70
N THR A 163 -28.84 17.04 -14.14
CA THR A 163 -29.21 18.00 -15.19
C THR A 163 -29.54 17.31 -16.53
N GLN A 164 -28.95 16.15 -16.80
CA GLN A 164 -29.34 15.34 -17.96
C GLN A 164 -30.76 14.78 -17.83
N THR A 165 -31.21 14.44 -16.62
CA THR A 165 -32.61 14.05 -16.43
C THR A 165 -33.56 15.21 -16.69
N ASP A 166 -33.18 16.44 -16.36
CA ASP A 166 -33.96 17.64 -16.70
C ASP A 166 -34.05 17.83 -18.22
N LEU A 167 -32.99 17.46 -18.95
CA LEU A 167 -33.01 17.46 -20.41
C LEU A 167 -33.97 16.40 -20.97
N TYR A 168 -34.07 15.22 -20.34
CA TYR A 168 -35.06 14.22 -20.71
C TYR A 168 -36.48 14.67 -20.42
N VAL A 169 -36.71 15.32 -19.28
CA VAL A 169 -38.02 15.92 -18.94
C VAL A 169 -38.38 17.00 -19.96
N THR A 170 -37.49 17.96 -20.19
CA THR A 170 -37.70 19.06 -21.16
C THR A 170 -37.91 18.51 -22.58
N GLY A 171 -37.11 17.52 -23.00
CA GLY A 171 -37.24 16.85 -24.28
C GLY A 171 -38.55 16.06 -24.41
N SER A 172 -39.04 15.49 -23.31
CA SER A 172 -40.32 14.79 -23.30
C SER A 172 -41.49 15.74 -23.54
N VAL A 173 -41.46 16.92 -22.93
CA VAL A 173 -42.46 17.97 -23.18
C VAL A 173 -42.44 18.36 -24.66
N LEU A 174 -41.26 18.55 -25.28
CA LEU A 174 -41.15 18.81 -26.72
C LEU A 174 -41.71 17.68 -27.58
N LEU A 175 -41.47 16.42 -27.22
CA LEU A 175 -41.99 15.27 -27.94
C LEU A 175 -43.52 15.15 -27.81
N SER A 176 -44.04 15.38 -26.60
CA SER A 176 -45.47 15.41 -26.31
C SER A 176 -46.18 16.53 -27.08
N LEU A 177 -45.54 17.70 -27.19
CA LEU A 177 -46.03 18.84 -28.00
C LEU A 177 -46.23 18.45 -29.46
N VAL A 178 -45.23 17.80 -30.06
CA VAL A 178 -45.31 17.29 -31.44
C VAL A 178 -46.41 16.22 -31.56
N GLY A 179 -46.52 15.33 -30.57
CA GLY A 179 -47.58 14.32 -30.51
C GLY A 179 -48.97 14.91 -30.50
N ILE A 180 -49.21 15.94 -29.68
CA ILE A 180 -50.50 16.64 -29.60
C ILE A 180 -50.82 17.34 -30.92
N TRP A 181 -49.84 17.94 -31.59
CA TRP A 181 -50.04 18.55 -32.90
C TRP A 181 -50.45 17.52 -33.98
N LEU A 182 -49.99 16.27 -33.83
CA LEU A 182 -50.40 15.13 -34.67
C LEU A 182 -51.70 14.45 -34.21
N GLY A 183 -52.31 14.90 -33.11
CA GLY A 183 -53.54 14.34 -32.53
C GLY A 183 -53.32 13.15 -31.59
N TRP A 184 -52.09 12.85 -31.17
CA TRP A 184 -51.74 11.74 -30.27
C TRP A 184 -51.63 12.20 -28.82
N THR A 185 -52.76 12.53 -28.18
CA THR A 185 -52.81 12.99 -26.79
C THR A 185 -52.35 11.93 -25.77
N TRP A 186 -52.50 10.64 -26.09
CA TRP A 186 -52.03 9.52 -25.27
C TRP A 186 -50.51 9.39 -25.22
N LEU A 187 -49.79 10.00 -26.16
CA LEU A 187 -48.32 9.91 -26.24
C LEU A 187 -47.66 10.50 -24.99
N ASP A 188 -48.22 11.57 -24.44
CA ASP A 188 -47.64 12.32 -23.32
C ASP A 188 -47.50 11.46 -22.04
N LEU A 189 -48.49 10.61 -21.74
CA LEU A 189 -48.44 9.69 -20.61
C LEU A 189 -47.33 8.63 -20.77
N ILE A 190 -47.18 8.10 -21.99
CA ILE A 190 -46.16 7.08 -22.28
C ILE A 190 -44.77 7.68 -22.21
N VAL A 191 -44.57 8.85 -22.83
CA VAL A 191 -43.26 9.52 -22.82
C VAL A 191 -42.89 9.90 -21.39
N ALA A 192 -43.80 10.46 -20.61
CA ALA A 192 -43.55 10.78 -19.20
C ALA A 192 -43.19 9.52 -18.37
N ALA A 193 -43.88 8.40 -18.59
CA ALA A 193 -43.56 7.14 -17.91
C ALA A 193 -42.16 6.61 -18.28
N VAL A 194 -41.77 6.69 -19.56
CA VAL A 194 -40.42 6.32 -20.02
C VAL A 194 -39.37 7.22 -19.37
N VAL A 195 -39.60 8.53 -19.30
CA VAL A 195 -38.68 9.47 -18.65
C VAL A 195 -38.48 9.10 -17.19
N VAL A 196 -39.55 8.87 -16.42
CA VAL A 196 -39.43 8.46 -15.00
C VAL A 196 -38.55 7.22 -14.85
N ILE A 197 -38.70 6.22 -15.72
CA ILE A 197 -37.83 5.02 -15.71
C ILE A 197 -36.36 5.39 -15.96
N LEU A 198 -36.09 6.31 -16.89
CA LEU A 198 -34.72 6.80 -17.14
C LEU A 198 -34.16 7.56 -15.94
N ILE A 199 -34.96 8.37 -15.24
CA ILE A 199 -34.55 9.09 -14.03
C ILE A 199 -34.20 8.10 -12.92
N ILE A 200 -35.09 7.14 -12.64
CA ILE A 200 -34.88 6.10 -11.62
C ILE A 200 -33.60 5.32 -11.92
N ARG A 201 -33.39 4.92 -13.18
CA ARG A 201 -32.17 4.22 -13.59
C ARG A 201 -30.91 5.06 -13.34
N ALA A 202 -30.93 6.34 -13.71
CA ALA A 202 -29.81 7.25 -13.48
C ALA A 202 -29.53 7.44 -11.98
N ALA A 203 -30.58 7.61 -11.16
CA ALA A 203 -30.46 7.73 -9.72
C ALA A 203 -29.88 6.46 -9.07
N ILE A 204 -30.36 5.27 -9.46
CA ILE A 204 -29.82 3.98 -8.98
C ILE A 204 -28.35 3.82 -9.39
N GLU A 205 -27.97 4.24 -10.59
CA GLU A 205 -26.57 4.21 -11.04
C GLU A 205 -25.68 5.10 -10.16
N ILE A 206 -26.10 6.33 -9.86
CA ILE A 206 -25.38 7.24 -8.95
C ILE A 206 -25.28 6.62 -7.55
N LEU A 207 -26.39 6.14 -7.01
CA LEU A 207 -26.42 5.55 -5.67
C LEU A 207 -25.52 4.33 -5.60
N ARG A 208 -25.55 3.46 -6.61
CA ARG A 208 -24.66 2.28 -6.69
C ARG A 208 -23.20 2.71 -6.77
N ASP A 209 -22.85 3.63 -7.65
CA ASP A 209 -21.48 4.11 -7.82
C ASP A 209 -20.96 4.69 -6.48
N ALA A 210 -21.72 5.60 -5.85
CA ALA A 210 -21.36 6.21 -4.57
C ALA A 210 -21.27 5.18 -3.43
N SER A 211 -22.20 4.21 -3.38
CA SER A 211 -22.18 3.15 -2.36
C SER A 211 -20.93 2.29 -2.48
N LEU A 212 -20.50 1.96 -3.69
CA LEU A 212 -19.31 1.16 -3.93
C LEU A 212 -18.04 1.84 -3.40
N TRP A 213 -17.93 3.16 -3.56
CA TRP A 213 -16.82 3.94 -3.01
C TRP A 213 -16.87 4.01 -1.48
N LEU A 214 -18.06 4.15 -0.88
CA LEU A 214 -18.21 4.11 0.58
C LEU A 214 -17.87 2.74 1.18
N THR A 215 -18.08 1.65 0.43
CA THR A 215 -17.75 0.28 0.84
C THR A 215 -16.33 -0.16 0.46
N ASP A 216 -15.45 0.79 0.11
CA ASP A 216 -14.04 0.53 -0.21
C ASP A 216 -13.87 -0.50 -1.36
N ARG A 217 -14.62 -0.33 -2.45
CA ARG A 217 -14.40 -1.09 -3.69
C ARG A 217 -12.96 -0.92 -4.16
N MET A 218 -12.40 -2.02 -4.69
CA MET A 218 -11.07 -2.05 -5.31
C MET A 218 -10.89 -0.88 -6.30
N ALA A 219 -9.91 -0.03 -6.00
CA ALA A 219 -9.61 1.18 -6.76
C ALA A 219 -8.56 0.94 -7.87
N VAL A 220 -7.67 -0.03 -7.65
CA VAL A 220 -6.55 -0.34 -8.55
C VAL A 220 -6.55 -1.83 -8.87
N ASN A 221 -6.20 -2.15 -10.12
CA ASN A 221 -6.09 -3.51 -10.60
C ASN A 221 -4.96 -4.27 -9.86
N ILE A 222 -5.28 -5.46 -9.32
CA ILE A 222 -4.35 -6.26 -8.52
C ILE A 222 -3.17 -6.75 -9.36
N GLU A 223 -3.42 -7.16 -10.61
CA GLU A 223 -2.38 -7.67 -11.49
C GLU A 223 -1.31 -6.60 -11.77
N GLN A 224 -1.70 -5.36 -12.00
CA GLN A 224 -0.79 -4.23 -12.18
C GLN A 224 0.05 -3.96 -10.92
N VAL A 225 -0.57 -3.95 -9.73
CA VAL A 225 0.16 -3.79 -8.45
C VAL A 225 1.17 -4.91 -8.26
N THR A 226 0.76 -6.14 -8.61
CA THR A 226 1.59 -7.34 -8.49
C THR A 226 2.81 -7.27 -9.40
N GLU A 227 2.62 -6.88 -10.67
CA GLU A 227 3.68 -6.73 -11.66
C GLU A 227 4.72 -5.69 -11.22
N VAL A 228 4.27 -4.51 -10.80
CA VAL A 228 5.15 -3.43 -10.30
C VAL A 228 5.91 -3.88 -9.06
N ALA A 229 5.24 -4.54 -8.11
CA ALA A 229 5.90 -5.02 -6.89
C ALA A 229 6.96 -6.09 -7.17
N TYR A 230 6.70 -7.02 -8.10
CA TYR A 230 7.69 -8.03 -8.51
C TYR A 230 8.87 -7.46 -9.30
N SER A 231 8.76 -6.26 -9.86
CA SER A 231 9.88 -5.59 -10.52
C SER A 231 10.99 -5.16 -9.55
N VAL A 232 10.71 -5.14 -8.24
CA VAL A 232 11.66 -4.73 -7.20
C VAL A 232 12.54 -5.92 -6.77
N PRO A 233 13.87 -5.84 -6.92
CA PRO A 233 14.77 -6.91 -6.49
C PRO A 233 14.64 -7.23 -5.00
N GLY A 234 14.55 -8.53 -4.68
CA GLY A 234 14.41 -9.03 -3.31
C GLY A 234 12.97 -9.27 -2.85
N VAL A 235 11.97 -8.88 -3.65
CA VAL A 235 10.59 -9.33 -3.50
C VAL A 235 10.48 -10.77 -4.00
N LEU A 236 10.16 -11.70 -3.11
CA LEU A 236 10.00 -13.13 -3.45
C LEU A 236 8.56 -13.48 -3.80
N PHE A 237 7.61 -12.93 -3.06
CA PHE A 237 6.19 -13.20 -3.24
C PHE A 237 5.35 -12.05 -2.70
N VAL A 238 4.25 -11.71 -3.39
CA VAL A 238 3.31 -10.66 -2.96
C VAL A 238 1.93 -11.27 -2.76
N HIS A 239 1.25 -10.89 -1.68
CA HIS A 239 -0.10 -11.36 -1.40
C HIS A 239 -0.91 -10.37 -0.55
N ASN A 240 -2.19 -10.71 -0.32
CA ASN A 240 -3.13 -9.89 0.44
C ASN A 240 -3.18 -8.43 -0.04
N ILE A 241 -3.13 -8.24 -1.38
CA ILE A 241 -3.21 -6.93 -2.00
C ILE A 241 -4.65 -6.42 -1.86
N ARG A 242 -4.79 -5.26 -1.22
CA ARG A 242 -6.05 -4.55 -1.04
C ARG A 242 -5.89 -3.14 -1.55
N SER A 243 -6.92 -2.62 -2.19
CA SER A 243 -6.95 -1.22 -2.58
C SER A 243 -8.32 -0.62 -2.28
N ARG A 244 -8.33 0.65 -1.90
CA ARG A 244 -9.53 1.43 -1.58
C ARG A 244 -9.34 2.90 -1.95
N GLY A 245 -10.41 3.68 -1.87
CA GLY A 245 -10.38 5.10 -2.21
C GLY A 245 -10.89 5.39 -3.62
N THR A 246 -10.76 6.64 -4.05
CA THR A 246 -11.24 7.10 -5.36
C THR A 246 -10.19 6.85 -6.45
N PRO A 247 -10.55 6.88 -7.74
CA PRO A 247 -9.62 6.62 -8.85
C PRO A 247 -8.42 7.57 -8.93
N ASP A 248 -8.43 8.69 -8.21
CA ASP A 248 -7.38 9.70 -8.16
C ASP A 248 -6.70 9.83 -6.78
N ALA A 249 -7.09 8.99 -5.81
CA ALA A 249 -6.55 8.97 -4.47
C ALA A 249 -6.69 7.57 -3.86
N ALA A 250 -6.15 6.56 -4.53
CA ALA A 250 -6.19 5.18 -4.05
C ALA A 250 -5.15 4.93 -2.96
N PHE A 251 -5.57 4.18 -1.95
CA PHE A 251 -4.72 3.61 -0.91
C PHE A 251 -4.52 2.13 -1.23
N VAL A 252 -3.29 1.63 -1.15
CA VAL A 252 -2.96 0.24 -1.43
C VAL A 252 -2.26 -0.37 -0.21
N ASP A 253 -2.78 -1.50 0.27
CA ASP A 253 -2.13 -2.29 1.30
C ASP A 253 -1.68 -3.62 0.68
N LEU A 254 -0.44 -4.04 0.91
CA LEU A 254 0.07 -5.31 0.40
C LEU A 254 1.08 -5.96 1.33
N HIS A 255 1.15 -7.29 1.28
CA HIS A 255 2.16 -8.07 1.99
C HIS A 255 3.24 -8.53 1.02
N VAL A 256 4.50 -8.26 1.37
CA VAL A 256 5.68 -8.60 0.58
C VAL A 256 6.53 -9.59 1.36
N LYS A 257 6.77 -10.76 0.76
CA LYS A 257 7.66 -11.78 1.32
C LYS A 257 9.10 -11.54 0.87
N VAL A 258 10.02 -11.51 1.83
CA VAL A 258 11.46 -11.35 1.63
C VAL A 258 12.22 -12.54 2.23
N SER A 259 13.53 -12.63 1.98
CA SER A 259 14.37 -13.69 2.56
C SER A 259 14.33 -13.64 4.10
N PRO A 260 14.17 -14.78 4.81
CA PRO A 260 14.22 -14.83 6.27
C PRO A 260 15.54 -14.35 6.88
N SER A 261 16.65 -14.50 6.14
CA SER A 261 17.98 -14.05 6.56
C SER A 261 18.23 -12.56 6.34
N MET A 262 17.25 -11.82 5.83
CA MET A 262 17.39 -10.40 5.52
C MET A 262 17.30 -9.55 6.78
N SER A 263 18.23 -8.61 6.93
CA SER A 263 18.15 -7.62 8.01
C SER A 263 16.94 -6.71 7.84
N THR A 264 16.41 -6.22 8.97
CA THR A 264 15.26 -5.30 8.99
C THR A 264 15.48 -4.05 8.14
N SER A 265 16.70 -3.49 8.15
CA SER A 265 17.05 -2.32 7.34
C SER A 265 16.97 -2.58 5.84
N ARG A 266 17.42 -3.75 5.36
CA ARG A 266 17.30 -4.12 3.94
C ARG A 266 15.86 -4.40 3.57
N ALA A 267 15.11 -5.07 4.42
CA ALA A 267 13.71 -5.34 4.18
C ALA A 267 12.88 -4.04 4.12
N HIS A 268 13.17 -3.07 4.99
CA HIS A 268 12.57 -1.74 4.93
C HIS A 268 12.94 -0.98 3.64
N ALA A 269 14.17 -1.12 3.15
CA ALA A 269 14.57 -0.52 1.87
C ALA A 269 13.78 -1.12 0.69
N ILE A 270 13.51 -2.44 0.70
CA ILE A 270 12.64 -3.09 -0.29
C ILE A 270 11.22 -2.55 -0.19
N ALA A 271 10.65 -2.48 1.02
CA ALA A 271 9.32 -1.92 1.23
C ALA A 271 9.20 -0.50 0.68
N SER A 272 10.19 0.35 0.98
CA SER A 272 10.24 1.74 0.52
C SER A 272 10.35 1.84 -1.00
N GLU A 273 11.12 0.94 -1.63
CA GLU A 273 11.24 0.91 -3.09
C GLU A 273 9.94 0.42 -3.76
N VAL A 274 9.26 -0.58 -3.18
CA VAL A 274 7.94 -1.04 -3.65
C VAL A 274 6.91 0.10 -3.56
N GLU A 275 6.83 0.79 -2.42
CA GLU A 275 5.97 1.96 -2.25
C GLU A 275 6.27 3.04 -3.31
N ARG A 276 7.54 3.40 -3.48
CA ARG A 276 7.96 4.42 -4.44
C ARG A 276 7.58 4.06 -5.87
N ARG A 277 7.77 2.80 -6.27
CA ARG A 277 7.45 2.29 -7.62
C ARG A 277 5.96 2.30 -7.88
N LEU A 278 5.16 1.83 -6.93
CA LEU A 278 3.71 1.80 -7.05
C LEU A 278 3.12 3.20 -7.22
N ILE A 279 3.61 4.18 -6.44
CA ILE A 279 3.19 5.58 -6.57
C ILE A 279 3.66 6.19 -7.91
N ALA A 280 4.84 5.81 -8.41
CA ALA A 280 5.39 6.38 -9.63
C ALA A 280 4.81 5.79 -10.93
N GLU A 281 4.44 4.51 -10.92
CA GLU A 281 4.01 3.76 -12.12
C GLU A 281 2.48 3.64 -12.23
N ILE A 282 1.75 3.88 -11.13
CA ILE A 282 0.29 3.82 -11.12
C ILE A 282 -0.27 5.18 -10.68
N ASP A 283 -0.69 6.00 -11.64
CA ASP A 283 -1.20 7.37 -11.42
C ASP A 283 -2.32 7.47 -10.37
N ALA A 284 -3.11 6.41 -10.19
CA ALA A 284 -4.20 6.36 -9.23
C ALA A 284 -3.72 6.16 -7.77
N VAL A 285 -2.54 5.58 -7.56
CA VAL A 285 -2.02 5.19 -6.24
C VAL A 285 -1.39 6.40 -5.56
N ARG A 286 -1.92 6.76 -4.40
CA ARG A 286 -1.43 7.89 -3.61
C ARG A 286 -0.63 7.47 -2.40
N GLU A 287 -1.04 6.41 -1.73
CA GLU A 287 -0.43 5.93 -0.50
C GLU A 287 -0.37 4.41 -0.52
N VAL A 288 0.76 3.86 -0.07
CA VAL A 288 0.99 2.42 -0.06
C VAL A 288 1.50 2.00 1.31
N LEU A 289 0.84 1.01 1.91
CA LEU A 289 1.31 0.36 3.12
C LEU A 289 1.86 -1.03 2.76
N VAL A 290 3.18 -1.19 2.89
CA VAL A 290 3.85 -2.47 2.64
C VAL A 290 4.13 -3.18 3.97
N HIS A 291 3.48 -4.32 4.18
CA HIS A 291 3.80 -5.21 5.30
C HIS A 291 4.83 -6.25 4.85
N ILE A 292 6.01 -6.23 5.46
CA ILE A 292 7.08 -7.19 5.18
C ILE A 292 6.83 -8.47 5.98
N GLU A 293 6.91 -9.61 5.32
CA GLU A 293 6.89 -10.93 5.94
C GLU A 293 8.12 -11.75 5.52
N PRO A 294 8.67 -12.61 6.38
CA PRO A 294 9.65 -13.59 5.94
C PRO A 294 8.97 -14.65 5.05
N ALA A 295 9.62 -15.02 3.96
CA ALA A 295 9.18 -16.13 3.12
C ALA A 295 9.25 -17.44 3.91
N LYS A 296 8.10 -18.10 4.13
CA LYS A 296 8.09 -19.47 4.66
C LYS A 296 8.83 -20.37 3.66
N LYS A 297 9.93 -20.99 4.09
CA LYS A 297 10.52 -22.12 3.34
C LYS A 297 9.49 -23.24 3.34
N GLU A 298 8.91 -23.55 2.18
CA GLU A 298 7.77 -24.49 2.04
C GLU A 298 8.11 -25.95 2.34
N ARG A 299 9.37 -26.25 2.69
CA ARG A 299 9.76 -27.47 3.37
C ARG A 299 11.12 -27.25 3.99
N LEU A 300 11.17 -26.69 5.21
CA LEU A 300 12.38 -26.80 6.01
C LEU A 300 12.70 -28.30 6.13
N SER A 301 13.92 -28.68 5.77
CA SER A 301 14.44 -30.00 6.11
C SER A 301 14.33 -30.22 7.63
N ILE A 302 14.29 -31.48 8.09
CA ILE A 302 14.20 -31.78 9.54
C ILE A 302 15.26 -30.99 10.32
N TRP A 303 16.48 -30.93 9.77
CA TRP A 303 17.60 -30.14 10.26
C TRP A 303 17.27 -28.67 10.47
N GLU A 304 16.73 -27.98 9.46
CA GLU A 304 16.46 -26.54 9.57
C GLU A 304 15.31 -26.22 10.53
N ARG A 305 14.29 -27.10 10.63
CA ARG A 305 13.22 -26.95 11.64
C ARG A 305 13.80 -27.07 13.04
N MET A 306 14.59 -28.10 13.26
CA MET A 306 15.26 -28.35 14.53
C MET A 306 16.17 -27.18 14.90
N SER A 307 16.97 -26.69 13.95
CA SER A 307 17.84 -25.53 14.17
C SER A 307 17.07 -24.26 14.54
N GLU A 308 15.95 -23.98 13.87
CA GLU A 308 15.18 -22.77 14.12
C GLU A 308 14.40 -22.84 15.44
N ASP A 309 13.86 -24.01 15.79
CA ASP A 309 13.19 -24.20 17.08
C ASP A 309 14.19 -24.14 18.25
N ILE A 310 15.38 -24.76 18.13
CA ILE A 310 16.44 -24.67 19.14
C ILE A 310 16.87 -23.19 19.35
N ARG A 311 17.04 -22.43 18.27
CA ARG A 311 17.35 -20.98 18.35
C ARG A 311 16.25 -20.20 19.04
N ARG A 312 14.97 -20.46 18.73
CA ARG A 312 13.83 -19.81 19.39
C ARG A 312 13.74 -20.15 20.87
N LEU A 313 14.04 -21.38 21.26
CA LEU A 313 14.10 -21.79 22.66
C LEU A 313 15.21 -21.03 23.41
N ALA A 314 16.39 -20.90 22.81
CA ALA A 314 17.50 -20.15 23.41
C ALA A 314 17.15 -18.66 23.58
N GLU A 315 16.61 -18.03 22.53
CA GLU A 315 16.14 -16.64 22.57
C GLU A 315 15.02 -16.43 23.61
N GLY A 316 14.09 -17.39 23.73
CA GLY A 316 13.02 -17.34 24.73
C GLY A 316 13.53 -17.38 26.18
N LEU A 317 14.72 -17.95 26.40
CA LEU A 317 15.42 -17.95 27.68
C LEU A 317 16.40 -16.78 27.84
N GLY A 318 16.51 -15.91 26.82
CA GLY A 318 17.45 -14.78 26.82
C GLY A 318 18.91 -15.18 26.68
N LEU A 319 19.19 -16.37 26.13
CA LEU A 319 20.54 -16.89 25.93
C LEU A 319 21.07 -16.49 24.55
N GLY A 320 22.31 -16.03 24.50
CA GLY A 320 23.08 -15.96 23.26
C GLY A 320 23.52 -17.36 22.86
N MET A 321 23.65 -17.63 21.56
CA MET A 321 24.18 -18.91 21.09
C MET A 321 24.95 -18.76 19.77
N HIS A 322 26.02 -19.54 19.64
CA HIS A 322 26.76 -19.72 18.40
C HIS A 322 27.05 -21.22 18.15
N ASP A 323 27.54 -21.54 16.95
CA ASP A 323 27.95 -22.89 16.55
C ASP A 323 26.95 -24.01 16.89
N LEU A 324 25.78 -23.97 16.25
CA LEU A 324 24.81 -25.07 16.34
C LEU A 324 25.12 -26.12 15.28
N HIS A 325 25.51 -27.30 15.74
CA HIS A 325 25.76 -28.47 14.93
C HIS A 325 24.76 -29.57 15.26
N ILE A 326 24.25 -30.24 14.23
CA ILE A 326 23.32 -31.36 14.39
C ILE A 326 23.83 -32.49 13.51
N HIS A 327 24.07 -33.65 14.12
CA HIS A 327 24.61 -34.83 13.46
C HIS A 327 23.65 -36.03 13.64
N THR A 328 23.68 -36.97 12.70
CA THR A 328 22.97 -38.25 12.84
C THR A 328 23.79 -39.22 13.68
N SER A 329 23.16 -39.83 14.69
CA SER A 329 23.69 -40.95 15.46
C SER A 329 23.63 -42.26 14.66
N GLU A 330 24.42 -43.26 15.07
CA GLU A 330 24.42 -44.61 14.47
C GLU A 330 23.06 -45.32 14.61
N ALA A 331 22.21 -44.89 15.55
CA ALA A 331 20.90 -45.46 15.84
C ALA A 331 19.72 -44.73 15.14
N GLU A 332 19.98 -43.94 14.10
CA GLU A 332 19.01 -43.09 13.39
C GLU A 332 18.42 -41.90 14.20
N GLY A 333 18.90 -41.64 15.43
CA GLY A 333 18.59 -40.42 16.18
C GLY A 333 19.51 -39.24 15.87
N TYR A 334 19.30 -38.11 16.55
CA TYR A 334 20.08 -36.88 16.36
C TYR A 334 20.90 -36.52 17.60
N VAL A 335 22.11 -36.03 17.38
CA VAL A 335 22.94 -35.41 18.42
C VAL A 335 23.08 -33.93 18.08
N VAL A 336 22.80 -33.07 19.05
CA VAL A 336 22.92 -31.61 18.93
C VAL A 336 24.11 -31.15 19.74
N GLU A 337 25.03 -30.41 19.12
CA GLU A 337 26.12 -29.70 19.77
C GLU A 337 25.85 -28.19 19.63
N ILE A 338 25.94 -27.45 20.74
CA ILE A 338 25.60 -26.03 20.76
C ILE A 338 26.48 -25.27 21.76
N HIS A 339 26.92 -24.07 21.38
CA HIS A 339 27.59 -23.16 22.31
C HIS A 339 26.58 -22.13 22.84
N LEU A 340 26.43 -22.08 24.16
CA LEU A 340 25.57 -21.14 24.87
C LEU A 340 26.41 -20.05 25.50
N GLU A 341 26.05 -18.80 25.25
CA GLU A 341 26.77 -17.63 25.72
C GLU A 341 26.21 -17.12 27.05
N PHE A 342 27.11 -16.89 28.01
CA PHE A 342 26.79 -16.39 29.34
C PHE A 342 27.61 -15.14 29.69
N ASP A 343 27.06 -14.29 30.53
CA ASP A 343 27.80 -13.16 31.12
C ASP A 343 28.96 -13.67 32.00
N ASP A 344 30.11 -13.01 31.93
CA ASP A 344 31.35 -13.43 32.60
C ASP A 344 31.28 -13.39 34.14
N GLN A 345 30.24 -12.75 34.69
CA GLN A 345 29.97 -12.69 36.13
C GLN A 345 29.08 -13.83 36.63
N VAL A 346 28.52 -14.65 35.75
CA VAL A 346 27.65 -15.77 36.13
C VAL A 346 28.48 -16.90 36.73
N LEU A 347 28.05 -17.42 37.87
CA LEU A 347 28.71 -18.58 38.48
C LEU A 347 28.50 -19.81 37.61
N LEU A 348 29.54 -20.63 37.44
CA LEU A 348 29.49 -21.85 36.62
C LEU A 348 28.31 -22.77 36.98
N ARG A 349 27.98 -22.90 38.26
CA ARG A 349 26.82 -23.70 38.72
C ARG A 349 25.49 -23.19 38.19
N ASP A 350 25.35 -21.87 38.06
CA ASP A 350 24.10 -21.22 37.65
C ASP A 350 23.99 -21.27 36.12
N ALA A 351 25.10 -21.07 35.41
CA ALA A 351 25.20 -21.28 33.96
C ALA A 351 24.88 -22.74 33.59
N HIS A 352 25.44 -23.71 34.32
CA HIS A 352 25.18 -25.13 34.10
C HIS A 352 23.70 -25.48 34.34
N GLN A 353 23.07 -24.93 35.39
CA GLN A 353 21.65 -25.20 35.65
C GLN A 353 20.75 -24.66 34.53
N VAL A 354 21.09 -23.50 33.97
CA VAL A 354 20.37 -22.91 32.84
C VAL A 354 20.56 -23.73 31.56
N ALA A 355 21.78 -24.19 31.29
CA ALA A 355 22.07 -25.07 30.18
C ALA A 355 21.34 -26.42 30.29
N GLU A 356 21.32 -27.04 31.47
CA GLU A 356 20.60 -28.30 31.72
C GLU A 356 19.08 -28.15 31.51
N ASN A 357 18.51 -27.02 31.93
CA ASN A 357 17.10 -26.70 31.65
C ASN A 357 16.83 -26.53 30.15
N PHE A 358 17.76 -25.90 29.44
CA PHE A 358 17.68 -25.73 28.00
C PHE A 358 17.79 -27.07 27.26
N GLU A 359 18.74 -27.93 27.63
CA GLU A 359 18.89 -29.30 27.09
C GLU A 359 17.60 -30.11 27.25
N MET A 360 17.01 -30.09 28.46
CA MET A 360 15.74 -30.77 28.73
C MET A 360 14.59 -30.22 27.87
N GLU A 361 14.50 -28.91 27.68
CA GLU A 361 13.44 -28.29 26.89
C GLU A 361 13.59 -28.63 25.39
N VAL A 362 14.83 -28.68 24.89
CA VAL A 362 15.15 -29.12 23.52
C VAL A 362 14.75 -30.58 23.31
N GLN A 363 15.16 -31.48 24.19
CA GLN A 363 14.80 -32.92 24.11
C GLN A 363 13.29 -33.15 24.25
N ARG A 364 12.60 -32.34 25.07
CA ARG A 364 11.15 -32.42 25.23
C ARG A 364 10.41 -32.00 23.95
N HIS A 365 10.92 -30.98 23.26
CA HIS A 365 10.37 -30.52 21.98
C HIS A 365 10.69 -31.48 20.83
N TRP A 366 11.87 -32.11 20.86
CA TRP A 366 12.36 -33.02 19.83
C TRP A 366 12.79 -34.36 20.44
N PRO A 367 11.85 -35.31 20.66
CA PRO A 367 12.15 -36.62 21.24
C PRO A 367 13.09 -37.50 20.40
N GLU A 368 13.34 -37.10 19.15
CA GLU A 368 14.25 -37.75 18.20
C GLU A 368 15.73 -37.35 18.46
N ILE A 369 15.97 -36.33 19.29
CA ILE A 369 17.31 -35.95 19.75
C ILE A 369 17.69 -36.86 20.92
N GLU A 370 18.70 -37.69 20.71
CA GLU A 370 19.23 -38.61 21.70
C GLU A 370 20.04 -37.86 22.77
N GLU A 371 20.80 -36.86 22.33
CA GLU A 371 21.74 -36.13 23.18
C GLU A 371 21.87 -34.68 22.73
N VAL A 372 21.90 -33.77 23.71
CA VAL A 372 22.21 -32.35 23.53
C VAL A 372 23.46 -32.06 24.34
N ILE A 373 24.52 -31.63 23.67
CA ILE A 373 25.81 -31.29 24.26
C ILE A 373 25.93 -29.77 24.25
N THR A 374 25.89 -29.15 25.42
CA THR A 374 26.10 -27.71 25.57
C THR A 374 27.54 -27.39 25.96
N HIS A 375 28.13 -26.42 25.26
CA HIS A 375 29.37 -25.79 25.64
C HIS A 375 29.05 -24.42 26.24
N LEU A 376 29.54 -24.17 27.46
CA LEU A 376 29.32 -22.90 28.16
C LEU A 376 30.43 -21.93 27.77
N GLU A 377 30.06 -20.92 26.98
CA GLU A 377 30.99 -19.91 26.48
C GLU A 377 30.72 -18.57 27.19
N PRO A 378 31.76 -17.82 27.60
CA PRO A 378 31.57 -16.44 28.02
C PRO A 378 31.22 -15.56 26.82
N LEU A 379 30.37 -14.55 27.02
CA LEU A 379 30.05 -13.54 26.01
C LEU A 379 31.36 -12.90 25.50
N PRO A 380 31.57 -12.80 24.17
CA PRO A 380 32.78 -12.23 23.62
C PRO A 380 32.93 -10.76 24.06
N GLN A 381 33.97 -10.47 24.84
CA GLN A 381 34.34 -9.11 25.19
C GLN A 381 34.76 -8.34 23.93
N LYS A 382 34.43 -7.04 23.86
CA LYS A 382 34.75 -6.15 22.72
C LYS A 382 36.20 -6.34 22.27
N VAL A 383 36.38 -6.72 21.00
CA VAL A 383 37.68 -6.76 20.32
C VAL A 383 38.33 -5.37 20.41
N LEU A 384 39.42 -5.28 21.17
CA LEU A 384 40.25 -4.08 21.22
C LEU A 384 41.22 -4.15 20.05
N SER A 385 41.01 -3.30 19.04
CA SER A 385 41.99 -3.13 17.96
C SER A 385 43.28 -2.54 18.52
N LEU A 386 44.34 -3.34 18.57
CA LEU A 386 45.67 -2.88 19.02
C LEU A 386 46.41 -2.17 17.89
N GLU A 387 46.17 -0.86 17.71
CA GLU A 387 47.13 0.00 17.00
C GLU A 387 48.22 0.47 17.98
N ASN A 388 49.23 -0.38 18.26
CA ASN A 388 50.37 -0.01 19.10
C ASN A 388 51.70 -0.56 18.54
N ALA A 389 52.81 0.15 18.81
CA ALA A 389 54.17 -0.16 18.31
C ALA A 389 54.72 -1.55 18.69
N ALA A 390 54.13 -2.22 19.69
CA ALA A 390 54.49 -3.59 20.08
C ALA A 390 54.05 -4.63 19.04
N THR A 391 52.91 -4.39 18.37
CA THR A 391 52.34 -5.30 17.37
C THR A 391 53.20 -5.35 16.11
N SER A 392 53.74 -4.22 15.67
CA SER A 392 54.62 -4.15 14.47
C SER A 392 55.91 -4.97 14.62
N HIS A 393 56.49 -5.01 15.82
CA HIS A 393 57.69 -5.82 16.06
C HIS A 393 57.39 -7.33 16.08
N LEU A 394 56.18 -7.70 16.52
CA LEU A 394 55.76 -9.09 16.54
C LEU A 394 55.32 -9.58 15.16
N GLU A 395 54.63 -8.75 14.39
CA GLU A 395 54.34 -9.01 12.97
C GLU A 395 55.63 -9.30 12.20
N GLU A 396 56.67 -8.49 12.40
CA GLU A 396 57.96 -8.69 11.73
C GLU A 396 58.63 -10.02 12.11
N LYS A 397 58.54 -10.43 13.39
CA LYS A 397 59.01 -11.75 13.83
C LYS A 397 58.19 -12.89 13.22
N ILE A 398 56.87 -12.75 13.17
CA ILE A 398 55.97 -13.74 12.56
C ILE A 398 56.32 -13.90 11.07
N TYR A 399 56.51 -12.80 10.34
CA TYR A 399 56.96 -12.84 8.95
C TYR A 399 58.32 -13.57 8.78
N GLN A 400 59.28 -13.35 9.68
CA GLN A 400 60.58 -14.05 9.62
C GLN A 400 60.47 -15.57 9.84
N VAL A 401 59.53 -16.01 10.68
CA VAL A 401 59.28 -17.42 10.96
C VAL A 401 58.56 -18.09 9.78
N ILE A 402 57.51 -17.43 9.27
CA ILE A 402 56.72 -17.91 8.13
C ILE A 402 57.54 -17.98 6.85
N ALA A 403 58.51 -17.06 6.65
CA ALA A 403 59.40 -17.04 5.49
C ALA A 403 60.26 -18.31 5.30
N ARG A 404 60.28 -19.22 6.29
CA ARG A 404 60.93 -20.53 6.18
C ARG A 404 60.06 -21.59 5.50
N ILE A 405 58.76 -21.32 5.36
CA ILE A 405 57.75 -22.27 4.88
C ILE A 405 57.09 -21.77 3.60
N VAL A 406 56.77 -20.48 3.53
CA VAL A 406 56.10 -19.85 2.38
C VAL A 406 56.81 -18.57 1.98
N GLU A 407 56.71 -18.22 0.69
CA GLU A 407 57.31 -17.00 0.16
C GLU A 407 56.49 -15.76 0.58
N ARG A 408 57.12 -14.57 0.59
CA ARG A 408 56.48 -13.35 1.12
C ARG A 408 55.29 -12.89 0.27
N ASP A 409 55.32 -13.16 -1.03
CA ASP A 409 54.25 -12.89 -1.99
C ASP A 409 53.03 -13.82 -1.82
N GLN A 410 53.22 -14.97 -1.17
CA GLN A 410 52.15 -15.88 -0.79
C GLN A 410 51.40 -15.42 0.47
N VAL A 411 51.88 -14.39 1.19
CA VAL A 411 51.16 -13.84 2.34
C VAL A 411 50.40 -12.59 1.91
N LYS A 412 49.08 -12.69 1.78
CA LYS A 412 48.21 -11.56 1.41
C LYS A 412 47.97 -10.60 2.56
N SER A 413 47.70 -11.14 3.74
CA SER A 413 47.52 -10.34 4.94
C SER A 413 47.84 -11.13 6.20
N LEU A 414 48.34 -10.42 7.20
CA LEU A 414 48.50 -10.88 8.57
C LEU A 414 47.81 -9.84 9.45
N HIS A 415 46.85 -10.26 10.25
CA HIS A 415 46.13 -9.41 11.19
C HIS A 415 46.31 -9.96 12.59
N LEU A 416 46.96 -9.18 13.45
CA LEU A 416 47.06 -9.49 14.87
C LEU A 416 46.00 -8.69 15.64
N TYR A 417 45.32 -9.35 16.57
CA TYR A 417 44.38 -8.70 17.49
C TYR A 417 44.48 -9.36 18.87
N GLN A 418 44.10 -8.65 19.92
CA GLN A 418 44.15 -9.16 21.28
C GLN A 418 42.76 -9.20 21.88
N THR A 419 42.47 -10.27 22.61
CA THR A 419 41.27 -10.43 23.41
C THR A 419 41.71 -10.65 24.86
N ALA A 420 41.25 -9.81 25.79
CA ALA A 420 41.68 -9.79 27.20
C ALA A 420 43.23 -9.76 27.38
N ASP A 421 43.86 -10.92 27.60
CA ASP A 421 45.30 -11.10 27.81
C ASP A 421 45.99 -11.94 26.70
N HIS A 422 45.25 -12.41 25.70
CA HIS A 422 45.75 -13.36 24.70
C HIS A 422 45.79 -12.75 23.30
N LEU A 423 46.87 -13.05 22.58
CA LEU A 423 47.07 -12.57 21.23
C LEU A 423 46.57 -13.59 20.21
N HIS A 424 45.93 -13.11 19.15
CA HIS A 424 45.46 -13.93 18.05
C HIS A 424 46.07 -13.47 16.73
N ALA A 425 46.29 -14.42 15.82
CA ALA A 425 46.84 -14.16 14.50
C ALA A 425 45.94 -14.75 13.41
N ASN A 426 45.44 -13.89 12.53
CA ASN A 426 44.75 -14.28 11.31
C ASN A 426 45.68 -14.06 10.11
N LEU A 427 46.01 -15.14 9.42
CA LEU A 427 46.91 -15.14 8.27
C LEU A 427 46.15 -15.60 7.02
N VAL A 428 46.26 -14.84 5.92
CA VAL A 428 45.72 -15.24 4.62
C VAL A 428 46.88 -15.58 3.69
N LEU A 429 46.96 -16.85 3.30
CA LEU A 429 47.91 -17.37 2.33
C LEU A 429 47.27 -17.47 0.95
N VAL A 430 48.05 -17.18 -0.08
CA VAL A 430 47.62 -17.20 -1.47
C VAL A 430 48.49 -18.18 -2.25
N PHE A 431 47.85 -19.10 -2.95
CA PHE A 431 48.51 -20.13 -3.75
C PHE A 431 48.03 -20.10 -5.20
N ASN A 432 48.83 -20.62 -6.12
CA ASN A 432 48.44 -20.75 -7.52
C ASN A 432 47.12 -21.54 -7.64
N HIS A 433 46.21 -21.10 -8.51
CA HIS A 433 44.92 -21.74 -8.78
C HIS A 433 45.05 -23.21 -9.24
N ASP A 434 46.19 -23.60 -9.81
CA ASP A 434 46.48 -24.98 -10.21
C ASP A 434 46.92 -25.90 -9.04
N MET A 435 47.17 -25.35 -7.85
CA MET A 435 47.58 -26.12 -6.67
C MET A 435 46.41 -26.93 -6.11
N ARG A 436 46.64 -28.20 -5.77
CA ARG A 436 45.59 -29.04 -5.19
C ARG A 436 45.27 -28.57 -3.76
N LEU A 437 43.98 -28.55 -3.42
CA LEU A 437 43.50 -28.09 -2.11
C LEU A 437 44.19 -28.79 -0.92
N ASN A 438 44.43 -30.10 -1.02
CA ASN A 438 45.12 -30.84 0.04
C ASN A 438 46.56 -30.34 0.25
N GLN A 439 47.27 -29.98 -0.82
CA GLN A 439 48.61 -29.41 -0.72
C GLN A 439 48.59 -28.02 -0.09
N ALA A 440 47.59 -27.19 -0.44
CA ALA A 440 47.42 -25.87 0.17
C ALA A 440 47.09 -25.99 1.67
N HIS A 441 46.27 -26.98 2.04
CA HIS A 441 45.92 -27.27 3.42
C HIS A 441 47.14 -27.77 4.22
N ASP A 442 47.94 -28.70 3.67
CA ASP A 442 49.17 -29.19 4.32
C ASP A 442 50.17 -28.05 4.62
N VAL A 443 50.22 -27.04 3.75
CA VAL A 443 51.08 -25.85 3.97
C VAL A 443 50.49 -24.95 5.04
N ALA A 444 49.18 -24.70 5.01
CA ALA A 444 48.50 -23.89 6.02
C ALA A 444 48.63 -24.50 7.43
N GLU A 445 48.43 -25.80 7.57
CA GLU A 445 48.56 -26.52 8.84
C GLU A 445 50.00 -26.46 9.38
N LYS A 446 51.00 -26.60 8.50
CA LYS A 446 52.41 -26.43 8.88
C LYS A 446 52.71 -25.02 9.38
N VAL A 447 52.18 -23.99 8.71
CA VAL A 447 52.35 -22.61 9.14
C VAL A 447 51.68 -22.38 10.49
N GLU A 448 50.46 -22.85 10.68
CA GLU A 448 49.73 -22.76 11.93
C GLU A 448 50.51 -23.41 13.08
N LEU A 449 50.98 -24.64 12.88
CA LEU A 449 51.71 -25.42 13.89
C LEU A 449 53.06 -24.78 14.25
N VAL A 450 53.77 -24.22 13.27
CA VAL A 450 55.03 -23.50 13.53
C VAL A 450 54.80 -22.20 14.29
N LEU A 451 53.72 -21.47 14.00
CA LEU A 451 53.39 -20.26 14.73
C LEU A 451 52.97 -20.56 16.17
N ARG A 452 52.09 -21.54 16.38
CA ARG A 452 51.68 -21.99 17.73
C ARG A 452 52.86 -22.49 18.56
N SER A 453 53.86 -23.12 17.95
CA SER A 453 55.03 -23.65 18.67
C SER A 453 56.09 -22.60 19.00
N GLN A 454 56.25 -21.55 18.19
CA GLN A 454 57.28 -20.51 18.41
C GLN A 454 56.77 -19.29 19.17
N PHE A 455 55.47 -19.05 19.17
CA PHE A 455 54.84 -17.93 19.85
C PHE A 455 53.81 -18.44 20.84
N LEU A 456 54.27 -18.74 22.07
CA LEU A 456 53.41 -19.21 23.16
C LEU A 456 52.35 -18.18 23.58
N ASP A 457 52.55 -16.91 23.21
CA ASP A 457 51.61 -15.81 23.47
C ASP A 457 50.46 -15.77 22.45
N LEU A 458 50.54 -16.55 21.36
CA LEU A 458 49.46 -16.72 20.37
C LEU A 458 48.53 -17.86 20.79
N GLU A 459 47.37 -17.52 21.32
CA GLU A 459 46.37 -18.51 21.76
C GLU A 459 45.62 -19.12 20.57
N HIS A 460 45.28 -18.29 19.57
CA HIS A 460 44.60 -18.74 18.36
C HIS A 460 45.31 -18.25 17.10
N VAL A 461 45.65 -19.19 16.22
CA VAL A 461 46.25 -18.92 14.90
C VAL A 461 45.31 -19.48 13.85
N MET A 462 44.71 -18.63 13.03
CA MET A 462 43.85 -19.06 11.92
C MET A 462 44.57 -18.78 10.60
N VAL A 463 44.78 -19.83 9.80
CA VAL A 463 45.39 -19.72 8.48
C VAL A 463 44.35 -20.01 7.41
N HIS A 464 43.94 -18.98 6.68
CA HIS A 464 43.04 -19.10 5.54
C HIS A 464 43.85 -19.21 4.25
N VAL A 465 43.36 -20.00 3.29
CA VAL A 465 43.99 -20.18 1.98
C VAL A 465 43.09 -19.68 0.86
N GLU A 466 43.63 -18.88 -0.05
CA GLU A 466 42.93 -18.32 -1.20
C GLU A 466 43.69 -18.64 -2.51
N PRO A 467 42.99 -18.77 -3.65
CA PRO A 467 43.66 -18.83 -4.95
C PRO A 467 44.18 -17.45 -5.38
N GLN A 468 45.37 -17.42 -6.00
CA GLN A 468 45.94 -16.24 -6.62
C GLN A 468 45.12 -15.89 -7.87
N ILE A 469 44.45 -14.72 -7.83
CA ILE A 469 43.62 -14.19 -8.93
C ILE A 469 44.50 -13.61 -10.03
#